data_AF-A0A7C4DE05-F1
#
_entry.id   AF-A0A7C4DE05-F1
#
_cell.length_a   1.000
_cell.length_b   1.000
_cell.length_c   1.000
_cell.angle_alpha   90.00
_cell.angle_beta   90.00
_cell.angle_gamma   90.00
#
_symmetry.space_group_name_H-M   'P 1'
#
loop_
_entity.id
_entity.type
_entity.pdbx_description
1 polymer ?
#
loop_
_entity_poly.entity_id
_entity_poly.type
_entity_poly.pdbx_seq_one_letter_code
_entity_poly.pdbx_strand_id
1 'polypeptide(L)'
;MSVKQQRFKISPTGRGAIFKLKRWFYLAFYTKNVPEDIKEQNRKVWLELSRRLIEEMNKRGASEKPTRITLEYEASPNNEFKPISVAVEVMEMKPVESFKISFREGAVEEREKLKAQLAEILRKARELGISPENLIEKK
;
A
#
# COMPACT_ATOMS: atom_id res chain seq x y z
N MET A 1 -8.68 13.11 32.38
CA MET A 1 -8.39 13.10 30.93
C MET A 1 -9.25 12.01 30.29
N SER A 2 -9.70 12.17 29.05
CA SER A 2 -10.53 11.17 28.37
C SER A 2 -9.66 10.32 27.47
N VAL A 3 -9.80 8.99 27.58
CA VAL A 3 -9.13 8.02 26.71
C VAL A 3 -9.69 8.16 25.30
N LYS A 4 -8.80 8.38 24.33
CA LYS A 4 -9.11 8.48 22.91
C LYS A 4 -8.55 7.26 22.19
N GLN A 5 -9.21 6.89 21.10
CA GLN A 5 -8.78 5.78 20.26
C GLN A 5 -8.66 6.25 18.80
N GLN A 6 -7.50 5.98 18.20
CA GLN A 6 -7.27 6.16 16.77
C GLN A 6 -7.12 4.81 16.10
N ARG A 7 -8.13 4.42 15.33
CA ARG A 7 -8.11 3.21 14.51
C ARG A 7 -7.77 3.55 13.06
N PHE A 8 -6.76 2.89 12.50
CA PHE A 8 -6.33 3.14 11.12
C PHE A 8 -6.99 2.17 10.13
N LYS A 9 -7.06 2.57 8.85
CA LYS A 9 -7.38 1.63 7.76
C LYS A 9 -6.21 0.66 7.57
N ILE A 10 -6.52 -0.54 7.07
CA ILE A 10 -5.50 -1.56 6.74
C ILE A 10 -4.47 -0.94 5.79
N SER A 11 -3.21 -1.20 6.06
CA SER A 11 -2.10 -0.93 5.14
C SER A 11 -1.65 -2.23 4.48
N PRO A 12 -1.21 -2.20 3.22
CA PRO A 12 -0.67 -3.37 2.55
C PRO A 12 0.54 -3.98 3.27
N THR A 13 1.30 -3.19 4.02
CA THR A 13 2.44 -3.62 4.82
C THR A 13 2.41 -3.01 6.23
N GLY A 14 3.04 -3.69 7.18
CA GLY A 14 3.27 -3.20 8.54
C GLY A 14 4.05 -1.89 8.57
N ARG A 15 5.08 -1.77 7.72
CA ARG A 15 5.84 -0.52 7.53
C ARG A 15 4.94 0.64 7.08
N GLY A 16 4.02 0.37 6.15
CA GLY A 16 3.03 1.34 5.70
C GLY A 16 2.04 1.74 6.80
N ALA A 17 1.67 0.80 7.68
CA ALA A 17 0.85 1.09 8.86
C ALA A 17 1.57 2.05 9.84
N ILE A 18 2.84 1.77 10.16
CA ILE A 18 3.67 2.64 11.01
C ILE A 18 3.81 4.04 10.40
N PHE A 19 3.99 4.13 9.07
CA PHE A 19 4.10 5.43 8.40
C PHE A 19 2.81 6.25 8.48
N LYS A 20 1.63 5.60 8.35
CA LYS A 20 0.34 6.28 8.58
C LYS A 20 0.22 6.78 10.02
N LEU A 21 0.59 5.96 11.00
CA LEU A 21 0.59 6.34 12.41
C LEU A 21 1.52 7.54 12.65
N LYS A 22 2.74 7.52 12.09
CA LYS A 22 3.69 8.65 12.15
C LYS A 22 3.08 9.93 11.61
N ARG A 23 2.49 9.90 10.41
CA ARG A 23 1.87 11.08 9.79
C ARG A 23 0.74 11.64 10.64
N TRP A 24 -0.10 10.75 11.18
CA TRP A 24 -1.16 11.16 12.09
C TRP A 24 -0.62 11.80 13.36
N PHE A 25 0.43 11.24 13.97
CA PHE A 25 1.03 11.80 15.19
C PHE A 25 1.49 13.25 14.97
N TYR A 26 2.27 13.50 13.90
CA TYR A 26 2.74 14.86 13.61
C TYR A 26 1.59 15.81 13.22
N LEU A 27 0.53 15.32 12.60
CA LEU A 27 -0.64 16.14 12.31
C LEU A 27 -1.40 16.52 13.59
N ALA A 28 -1.50 15.60 14.56
CA ALA A 28 -2.29 15.81 15.78
C ALA A 28 -1.52 16.60 16.86
N PHE A 29 -0.23 16.36 17.03
CA PHE A 29 0.55 16.83 18.18
C PHE A 29 1.62 17.88 17.85
N TYR A 30 1.80 18.20 16.57
CA TYR A 30 2.80 19.16 16.07
C TYR A 30 2.15 20.36 15.36
N THR A 31 0.96 20.77 15.81
CA THR A 31 0.27 21.96 15.28
C THR A 31 0.89 23.26 15.81
N LYS A 32 0.60 24.38 15.14
CA LYS A 32 1.19 25.70 15.47
C LYS A 32 0.85 26.19 16.89
N ASN A 33 -0.26 25.72 17.46
CA ASN A 33 -0.78 26.19 18.75
C ASN A 33 -0.20 25.42 19.95
N VAL A 34 0.67 24.44 19.70
CA VAL A 34 1.34 23.67 20.76
C VAL A 34 2.66 24.36 21.14
N PRO A 35 2.94 24.59 22.43
CA PRO A 35 4.24 25.07 22.90
C PRO A 35 5.41 24.17 22.47
N GLU A 36 6.59 24.75 22.23
CA GLU A 36 7.73 24.01 21.67
C GLU A 36 8.32 22.97 22.64
N ASP A 37 8.28 23.26 23.94
CA ASP A 37 8.63 22.34 25.02
C ASP A 37 7.75 21.09 25.01
N ILE A 38 6.43 21.27 24.82
CA ILE A 38 5.48 20.16 24.72
C ILE A 38 5.70 19.35 23.44
N LYS A 39 6.02 20.00 22.31
CA LYS A 39 6.36 19.29 21.06
C LYS A 39 7.58 18.39 21.25
N GLU A 40 8.63 18.89 21.87
CA GLU A 40 9.83 18.09 22.12
C GLU A 40 9.55 16.94 23.10
N GLN A 41 8.73 17.15 24.13
CA GLN A 41 8.28 16.08 25.02
C GLN A 41 7.49 15.01 24.24
N ASN A 42 6.52 15.43 23.43
CA ASN A 42 5.71 14.54 22.60
C ASN A 42 6.58 13.74 21.63
N ARG A 43 7.62 14.37 21.04
CA ARG A 43 8.57 13.71 20.15
C ARG A 43 9.35 12.61 20.85
N LYS A 44 9.83 12.86 22.07
CA LYS A 44 10.54 11.83 22.86
C LYS A 44 9.64 10.61 23.12
N VAL A 45 8.41 10.85 23.56
CA VAL A 45 7.41 9.80 23.80
C VAL A 45 7.08 9.05 22.50
N TRP A 46 6.91 9.76 21.39
CA TRP A 46 6.68 9.16 20.08
C TRP A 46 7.85 8.29 19.62
N LEU A 47 9.09 8.77 19.77
CA LEU A 47 10.28 8.00 19.39
C LEU A 47 10.36 6.70 20.18
N GLU A 48 10.11 6.74 21.48
CA GLU A 48 10.05 5.55 22.33
C GLU A 48 8.96 4.57 21.88
N LEU A 49 7.73 5.05 21.69
CA LEU A 49 6.61 4.23 21.20
C LEU A 49 6.94 3.59 19.85
N SER A 50 7.43 4.39 18.90
CA SER A 50 7.72 3.95 17.54
C SER A 50 8.81 2.88 17.51
N ARG A 51 9.84 3.02 18.35
CA ARG A 51 10.91 2.04 18.48
C ARG A 51 10.38 0.71 19.01
N ARG A 52 9.64 0.73 20.13
CA ARG A 52 9.03 -0.47 20.71
C ARG A 52 8.11 -1.16 19.71
N LEU A 53 7.27 -0.39 19.02
CA LEU A 53 6.37 -0.92 18.00
C LEU A 53 7.12 -1.60 16.85
N ILE A 54 8.16 -0.96 16.31
CA ILE A 54 8.98 -1.52 15.22
C ILE A 54 9.66 -2.81 15.66
N GLU A 55 10.26 -2.82 16.86
CA GLU A 55 10.92 -4.01 17.41
C GLU A 55 9.95 -5.18 17.54
N GLU A 56 8.77 -4.96 18.12
CA GLU A 56 7.75 -6.00 18.30
C GLU A 56 7.14 -6.48 16.98
N MET A 57 6.96 -5.61 15.99
CA MET A 57 6.48 -5.97 14.65
C MET A 57 7.51 -6.80 13.88
N ASN A 58 8.80 -6.45 13.97
CA ASN A 58 9.88 -7.19 13.34
C ASN A 58 10.00 -8.60 13.94
N LYS A 59 9.97 -8.74 15.27
CA LYS A 59 10.01 -10.05 15.94
C LYS A 59 8.90 -11.01 15.48
N ARG A 60 7.73 -10.48 15.13
CA ARG A 60 6.56 -11.26 14.68
C ARG A 60 6.44 -11.40 13.16
N GLY A 61 7.41 -10.87 12.40
CA GLY A 61 7.36 -10.89 10.93
C GLY A 61 6.17 -10.12 10.35
N ALA A 62 5.66 -9.11 11.07
CA ALA A 62 4.48 -8.32 10.66
C ALA A 62 4.84 -7.21 9.65
N SER A 63 6.12 -6.87 9.51
CA SER A 63 6.58 -5.69 8.77
C SER A 63 6.19 -5.69 7.29
N GLU A 64 6.18 -6.86 6.65
CA GLU A 64 5.82 -7.04 5.25
C GLU A 64 4.37 -7.55 5.05
N LYS A 65 3.63 -7.77 6.14
CA LYS A 65 2.26 -8.29 6.07
C LYS A 65 1.24 -7.16 6.12
N PRO A 66 0.07 -7.32 5.46
CA PRO A 66 -1.06 -6.43 5.64
C PRO A 66 -1.38 -6.23 7.12
N THR A 67 -1.42 -4.98 7.56
CA THR A 67 -1.50 -4.67 8.98
C THR A 67 -2.44 -3.50 9.22
N ARG A 68 -3.21 -3.60 10.31
CA ARG A 68 -3.96 -2.48 10.89
C ARG A 68 -3.41 -2.18 12.28
N ILE A 69 -3.29 -0.88 12.58
CA ILE A 69 -2.91 -0.40 13.90
C ILE A 69 -4.12 0.28 14.54
N THR A 70 -4.30 0.05 15.84
CA THR A 70 -5.22 0.81 16.69
C THR A 70 -4.43 1.34 17.87
N LEU A 71 -4.41 2.66 18.06
CA LEU A 71 -3.72 3.34 19.15
C LEU A 71 -4.73 3.86 20.16
N GLU A 72 -4.52 3.56 21.43
CA GLU A 72 -5.23 4.17 22.55
C GLU A 72 -4.28 5.16 23.24
N TYR A 73 -4.78 6.35 23.53
CA TYR A 73 -3.97 7.43 24.08
C TYR A 73 -4.82 8.45 24.84
N GLU A 74 -4.17 9.21 25.71
CA GLU A 74 -4.70 10.44 26.28
C GLU A 74 -4.00 11.65 25.68
N ALA A 75 -4.75 12.75 25.59
CA ALA A 75 -4.22 14.07 25.25
C ALA A 75 -4.56 15.04 26.37
N SER A 76 -3.55 15.68 26.94
CA SER A 76 -3.77 16.74 27.95
C SER A 76 -4.38 18.00 27.30
N PRO A 77 -4.91 18.95 28.10
CA PRO A 77 -5.35 20.24 27.57
C PRO A 77 -4.28 21.00 26.79
N ASN A 78 -3.00 20.79 27.14
CA ASN A 78 -1.84 21.40 26.46
C ASN A 78 -1.35 20.56 25.26
N ASN A 79 -2.11 19.54 24.86
CA ASN A 79 -1.80 18.61 23.78
C ASN A 79 -0.56 17.73 24.06
N GLU A 80 -0.30 17.41 25.33
CA GLU A 80 0.71 16.41 25.72
C GLU A 80 0.21 15.01 25.34
N PHE A 81 1.00 14.26 24.59
CA PHE A 81 0.70 12.94 24.07
C PHE A 81 1.07 11.86 25.10
N LYS A 82 0.08 11.07 25.52
CA LYS A 82 0.27 9.94 26.45
C LYS A 82 -0.27 8.66 25.82
N PRO A 83 0.57 7.87 25.11
CA PRO A 83 0.15 6.59 24.56
C PRO A 83 -0.14 5.59 25.69
N ILE A 84 -1.26 4.86 25.58
CA ILE A 84 -1.67 3.83 26.53
C ILE A 84 -1.37 2.45 25.96
N SER A 85 -1.88 2.15 24.77
CA SER A 85 -1.76 0.84 24.16
C SER A 85 -1.73 0.93 22.63
N VAL A 86 -1.09 -0.06 21.99
CA VAL A 86 -1.14 -0.22 20.54
C VAL A 86 -1.51 -1.66 20.22
N ALA A 87 -2.65 -1.85 19.57
CA ALA A 87 -3.04 -3.13 18.99
C ALA A 87 -2.59 -3.20 17.53
N VAL A 88 -1.93 -4.30 17.17
CA VAL A 88 -1.45 -4.58 15.81
C VAL A 88 -2.18 -5.81 15.28
N GLU A 89 -3.13 -5.59 14.39
CA GLU A 89 -3.85 -6.65 13.68
C GLU A 89 -3.06 -7.01 12.41
N VAL A 90 -2.49 -8.20 12.35
CA VAL A 90 -1.77 -8.72 11.17
C VAL A 90 -2.71 -9.62 10.39
N MET A 91 -2.81 -9.40 9.08
CA MET A 91 -3.79 -10.04 8.21
C MET A 91 -3.11 -10.65 6.99
N GLU A 92 -3.80 -11.58 6.34
CA GLU A 92 -3.47 -12.05 5.00
C GLU A 92 -4.36 -11.36 3.98
N MET A 93 -3.80 -10.95 2.85
CA MET A 93 -4.54 -10.31 1.75
C MET A 93 -4.53 -11.24 0.54
N LYS A 94 -5.73 -11.57 0.05
CA LYS A 94 -5.93 -12.34 -1.18
C LYS A 94 -6.62 -11.45 -2.20
N PRO A 95 -6.14 -11.41 -3.45
CA PRO A 95 -6.84 -10.68 -4.51
C PRO A 95 -8.22 -11.31 -4.71
N VAL A 96 -9.26 -10.49 -4.67
CA VAL A 96 -10.64 -10.92 -4.93
C VAL A 96 -10.91 -10.89 -6.44
N GLU A 97 -10.46 -9.83 -7.10
CA GLU A 97 -10.63 -9.61 -8.53
C GLU A 97 -9.48 -8.75 -9.06
N SER A 98 -9.16 -8.88 -10.34
CA SER A 98 -8.20 -8.01 -11.02
C SER A 98 -8.76 -7.65 -12.39
N PHE A 99 -9.00 -6.36 -12.62
CA PHE A 99 -9.43 -5.85 -13.91
C PHE A 99 -8.48 -4.74 -14.36
N LYS A 100 -8.24 -4.68 -15.67
CA LYS A 100 -7.32 -3.71 -16.27
C LYS A 100 -8.12 -2.68 -17.06
N ILE A 101 -8.09 -1.43 -16.60
CA ILE A 101 -8.66 -0.30 -17.34
C ILE A 101 -7.63 0.14 -18.38
N SER A 102 -8.00 0.13 -19.66
CA SER A 102 -7.16 0.59 -20.76
C SER A 102 -7.72 1.89 -21.33
N PHE A 103 -6.89 2.92 -21.43
CA PHE A 103 -7.30 4.25 -21.91
C PHE A 103 -7.19 4.41 -23.45
N ARG A 104 -6.80 3.34 -24.17
CA ARG A 104 -6.83 3.28 -25.63
C ARG A 104 -7.83 2.19 -26.04
N GLU A 105 -9.04 2.59 -26.36
CA GLU A 105 -10.12 1.68 -26.80
C GLU A 105 -9.72 0.91 -28.09
N GLY A 106 -8.97 1.56 -28.99
CA GLY A 106 -8.55 0.96 -30.26
C GLY A 106 -7.44 -0.08 -30.17
N ALA A 107 -6.57 -0.07 -29.15
CA ALA A 107 -5.40 -0.95 -29.14
C ALA A 107 -5.74 -2.42 -28.82
N VAL A 108 -6.82 -2.66 -28.09
CA VAL A 108 -7.30 -4.02 -27.81
C VAL A 108 -8.01 -4.57 -29.03
N GLU A 109 -8.91 -3.78 -29.64
CA GLU A 109 -9.59 -4.17 -30.88
C GLU A 109 -8.62 -4.34 -32.06
N GLU A 110 -7.65 -3.44 -32.25
CA GLU A 110 -6.63 -3.56 -33.29
C GLU A 110 -5.78 -4.81 -33.06
N ARG A 111 -5.41 -5.11 -31.81
CA ARG A 111 -4.65 -6.33 -31.51
C ARG A 111 -5.44 -7.59 -31.76
N GLU A 112 -6.75 -7.60 -31.49
CA GLU A 112 -7.62 -8.73 -31.82
C GLU A 112 -7.84 -8.86 -33.33
N LYS A 113 -8.05 -7.75 -34.05
CA LYS A 113 -8.15 -7.70 -35.52
C LYS A 113 -6.84 -8.18 -36.18
N LEU A 114 -5.68 -7.71 -35.71
CA LEU A 114 -4.37 -8.14 -36.19
C LEU A 114 -4.10 -9.63 -35.92
N LYS A 115 -4.51 -10.14 -34.77
CA LYS A 115 -4.43 -11.58 -34.46
C LYS A 115 -5.33 -12.40 -35.40
N ALA A 116 -6.54 -11.93 -35.68
CA ALA A 116 -7.46 -12.60 -36.59
C ALA A 116 -6.91 -12.61 -38.03
N GLN A 117 -6.38 -11.47 -38.51
CA GLN A 117 -5.74 -11.38 -39.82
C GLN A 117 -4.52 -12.29 -39.94
N LEU A 118 -3.66 -12.33 -38.91
CA LEU A 118 -2.50 -13.21 -38.88
C LEU A 118 -2.91 -14.69 -38.93
N ALA A 119 -3.97 -15.07 -38.21
CA ALA A 119 -4.49 -16.44 -38.23
C ALA A 119 -5.03 -16.84 -39.61
N GLU A 120 -5.70 -15.92 -40.32
CA GLU A 120 -6.19 -16.17 -41.67
C GLU A 120 -5.04 -16.31 -42.68
N ILE A 121 -4.01 -15.47 -42.58
CA ILE A 121 -2.81 -15.56 -43.42
C ILE A 121 -2.10 -16.91 -43.20
N LEU A 122 -1.94 -17.33 -41.95
CA LEU A 122 -1.33 -18.63 -41.62
C LEU A 122 -2.17 -19.81 -42.15
N ARG A 123 -3.50 -19.72 -42.12
CA ARG A 123 -4.38 -20.74 -42.71
C ARG A 123 -4.19 -20.84 -44.22
N LYS A 124 -4.22 -19.71 -44.92
CA LYS A 124 -4.00 -19.66 -46.38
C LYS A 124 -2.60 -20.15 -46.77
N ALA A 125 -1.57 -19.78 -46.02
CA ALA A 125 -0.21 -20.28 -46.22
C ALA A 125 -0.13 -21.81 -46.09
N ARG A 126 -0.84 -22.38 -45.11
CA ARG A 126 -0.91 -23.84 -44.91
C ARG A 126 -1.66 -24.56 -46.04
N GLU A 127 -2.73 -23.97 -46.56
CA GLU A 127 -3.48 -24.49 -47.72
C GLU A 127 -2.65 -24.46 -49.01
N LEU A 128 -1.78 -23.46 -49.17
CA LEU A 128 -0.87 -23.31 -50.30
C LEU A 128 0.45 -24.09 -50.14
N GLY A 129 0.62 -24.83 -49.04
CA GLY A 129 1.82 -25.64 -48.77
C GLY A 129 3.10 -24.81 -48.46
N ILE A 130 2.94 -23.53 -48.10
CA ILE A 130 4.06 -22.62 -47.80
C ILE A 130 4.37 -22.69 -46.30
N SER A 131 5.62 -23.03 -45.93
CA SER A 131 6.02 -23.00 -44.52
C SER A 131 6.12 -21.55 -44.00
N PRO A 132 5.75 -21.27 -42.74
CA PRO A 132 5.78 -19.92 -42.17
C PRO A 132 7.17 -19.25 -42.20
N GLU A 133 8.23 -20.05 -42.27
CA GLU A 133 9.63 -19.61 -42.28
C GLU A 133 9.98 -18.84 -43.57
N ASN A 134 9.34 -19.17 -44.70
CA ASN A 134 9.57 -18.50 -45.98
C ASN A 134 8.90 -17.11 -46.10
N LEU A 135 8.05 -16.73 -45.13
CA LEU A 135 7.39 -15.41 -45.10
C LEU A 135 8.21 -14.33 -44.39
N ILE A 136 9.25 -14.72 -43.63
CA ILE A 136 10.09 -13.80 -42.84
C ILE A 136 11.31 -13.33 -43.65
N GLU A 137 11.65 -13.99 -44.77
CA GLU A 137 12.72 -13.55 -45.66
C GLU A 137 12.20 -12.69 -46.83
N LYS A 138 12.32 -11.37 -46.68
CA LYS A 138 13.01 -10.50 -47.65
C LYS A 138 13.09 -9.06 -47.13
N LYS A 139 14.34 -8.66 -46.85
CA LYS A 139 14.94 -7.30 -46.80
C LYS A 139 14.14 -6.17 -46.16
#